data_AF-A0A6B8VPX0-F1
#
_entry.id   AF-A0A6B8VPX0-F1
#
_cell.length_a   1.000
_cell.length_b   1.000
_cell.length_c   1.000
_cell.angle_alpha   90.00
_cell.angle_beta   90.00
_cell.angle_gamma   90.00
#
_symmetry.space_group_name_H-M   'P 1'
#
loop_
_entity.id
_entity.type
_entity.pdbx_description
1 polymer ?
#
loop_
_entity_poly.entity_id
_entity_poly.type
_entity_poly.pdbx_seq_one_letter_code
_entity_poly.pdbx_strand_id
1 'polypeptide(L)'
;MAGQTLDGLGLPVVPGPLLYLMAVVALAAIVRNSVSRLRSGGWKLWGFILLGLFVSFAFEVLWFQVTNSVGAATNSNTESIRGQLLDHPFAMGFAVVVIGPVVEEMLYRFGIFRLLSGIHVAVGHVGTALCFAFQHVGVGWLVHGDPSQLWHAPGFVVYSLVMTMLYRRTGTILAPILVHMASNAIGVGFMLA
;
A
#
# COMPACT_ATOMS: atom_id res chain seq x y z
N MET A 1 10.95 27.15 10.65
CA MET A 1 11.84 27.47 9.52
C MET A 1 11.42 26.84 8.18
N ALA A 2 10.29 26.15 8.05
CA ALA A 2 9.82 25.61 6.75
C ALA A 2 8.92 26.58 5.94
N GLY A 3 8.76 27.83 6.40
CA GLY A 3 7.81 28.79 5.82
C GLY A 3 8.39 29.73 4.75
N GLN A 4 9.70 29.63 4.44
CA GLN A 4 10.39 30.60 3.56
C GLN A 4 10.81 30.03 2.19
N THR A 5 10.53 28.75 1.91
CA THR A 5 11.00 28.08 0.67
C THR A 5 9.93 27.97 -0.43
N LEU A 6 8.70 28.46 -0.20
CA LEU A 6 7.59 28.39 -1.17
C LEU A 6 7.21 29.74 -1.79
N ASP A 7 7.79 30.85 -1.33
CA ASP A 7 7.41 32.21 -1.73
C ASP A 7 7.72 32.54 -3.21
N GLY A 8 8.60 31.76 -3.86
CA GLY A 8 9.00 31.96 -5.26
C GLY A 8 8.05 31.34 -6.31
N LEU A 9 7.02 30.59 -5.91
CA LEU A 9 6.18 29.82 -6.84
C LEU A 9 4.84 30.50 -7.19
N GLY A 10 4.56 31.68 -6.63
CA GLY A 10 3.28 32.38 -6.85
C GLY A 10 2.04 31.60 -6.38
N LEU A 11 2.24 30.56 -5.58
CA LEU A 11 1.16 29.76 -5.04
C LEU A 11 0.53 30.48 -3.84
N PRO A 12 -0.81 30.48 -3.71
CA PRO A 12 -1.45 31.10 -2.57
C PRO A 12 -1.00 30.42 -1.28
N VAL A 13 -0.54 31.22 -0.31
CA VAL A 13 -0.19 30.75 1.03
C VAL A 13 -1.49 30.38 1.75
N VAL A 14 -1.76 29.08 1.84
CA VAL A 14 -2.90 28.58 2.61
C VAL A 14 -2.46 28.49 4.08
N PRO A 15 -3.19 29.11 5.04
CA PRO A 15 -2.87 29.00 6.45
C PRO A 15 -2.81 27.53 6.90
N GLY A 16 -1.78 27.16 7.66
CA GLY A 16 -1.59 25.80 8.17
C GLY A 16 -2.86 25.17 8.81
N PRO A 17 -3.57 25.88 9.71
CA PRO A 17 -4.83 25.39 10.29
C PRO A 17 -5.90 25.06 9.24
N LEU A 18 -5.98 25.85 8.17
CA LEU A 18 -6.94 25.63 7.08
C LEU A 18 -6.55 24.41 6.25
N LEU A 19 -5.26 24.18 5.99
CA LEU A 19 -4.77 22.96 5.35
C LEU A 19 -5.11 21.71 6.16
N TYR A 20 -4.89 21.74 7.48
CA TYR A 20 -5.25 20.63 8.36
C TYR A 20 -6.75 20.36 8.34
N LEU A 21 -7.57 21.41 8.42
CA LEU A 21 -9.03 21.28 8.35
C LEU A 21 -9.46 20.67 7.01
N MET A 22 -8.92 21.15 5.89
CA MET A 22 -9.20 20.60 4.56
C MET A 22 -8.81 19.12 4.46
N ALA A 23 -7.65 18.73 5.01
CA ALA A 23 -7.21 17.34 5.03
C ALA A 23 -8.17 16.46 5.86
N VAL A 24 -8.57 16.91 7.05
CA VAL A 24 -9.53 16.18 7.91
C VAL A 24 -10.88 16.02 7.23
N VAL A 25 -11.41 17.10 6.63
CA VAL A 25 -12.69 17.04 5.90
C VAL A 25 -12.61 16.11 4.70
N ALA A 26 -11.53 16.17 3.92
CA ALA A 26 -11.30 15.28 2.79
C ALA A 26 -11.24 13.81 3.25
N LEU A 27 -10.48 13.52 4.31
CA LEU A 27 -10.36 12.18 4.87
C LEU A 27 -11.72 11.66 5.38
N ALA A 28 -12.47 12.48 6.13
CA ALA A 28 -13.79 12.11 6.61
C ALA A 28 -14.77 11.83 5.46
N ALA A 29 -14.73 12.62 4.38
CA ALA A 29 -15.54 12.40 3.20
C ALA A 29 -15.15 11.10 2.47
N ILE A 30 -13.85 10.82 2.32
CA ILE A 30 -13.34 9.59 1.73
C ILE A 30 -13.82 8.37 2.52
N VAL A 31 -13.66 8.40 3.85
CA VAL A 31 -14.08 7.32 4.74
C VAL A 31 -15.60 7.14 4.65
N ARG A 32 -16.38 8.20 4.77
CA ARG A 32 -17.86 8.13 4.70
C ARG A 32 -18.33 7.52 3.38
N ASN A 33 -17.79 8.00 2.25
CA ASN A 33 -18.15 7.49 0.93
C ASN A 33 -17.75 6.01 0.80
N SER A 34 -16.58 5.66 1.32
CA SER A 34 -16.05 4.29 1.27
C SER A 34 -16.87 3.32 2.11
N VAL A 35 -17.31 3.73 3.31
CA VAL A 35 -18.23 2.97 4.18
C VAL A 35 -19.58 2.79 3.49
N SER A 36 -20.14 3.86 2.91
CA SER A 36 -21.42 3.79 2.19
C SER A 36 -21.33 2.79 1.03
N ARG A 37 -20.27 2.86 0.21
CA ARG A 37 -20.03 1.93 -0.89
C ARG A 37 -19.90 0.50 -0.40
N LEU A 38 -19.11 0.27 0.66
CA LEU A 38 -18.93 -1.06 1.26
C LEU A 38 -20.25 -1.65 1.73
N ARG A 39 -21.07 -0.87 2.46
CA ARG A 39 -22.39 -1.31 2.95
C ARG A 39 -23.36 -1.61 1.81
N SER A 40 -23.35 -0.80 0.75
CA SER A 40 -24.25 -0.96 -0.39
C SER A 40 -23.81 -2.03 -1.41
N GLY A 41 -22.54 -2.45 -1.38
CA GLY A 41 -21.94 -3.28 -2.43
C GLY A 41 -22.41 -4.73 -2.46
N GLY A 42 -23.04 -5.20 -1.38
CA GLY A 42 -23.57 -6.57 -1.26
C GLY A 42 -22.50 -7.65 -1.49
N TRP A 43 -22.95 -8.86 -1.85
CA TRP A 43 -22.09 -10.04 -2.00
C TRP A 43 -21.05 -9.89 -3.13
N LYS A 44 -21.34 -9.13 -4.18
CA LYS A 44 -20.40 -8.94 -5.31
C LYS A 44 -19.13 -8.21 -4.86
N LEU A 45 -19.28 -7.18 -4.03
CA LEU A 45 -18.14 -6.44 -3.50
C LEU A 45 -17.27 -7.35 -2.62
N TRP A 46 -17.88 -8.11 -1.71
CA TRP A 46 -17.16 -9.07 -0.87
C TRP A 46 -16.49 -10.16 -1.70
N GLY A 47 -17.12 -10.62 -2.78
CA GLY A 47 -16.52 -11.52 -3.76
C GLY A 47 -15.24 -10.94 -4.37
N PHE A 48 -15.22 -9.66 -4.74
CA PHE A 48 -13.99 -9.00 -5.21
C PHE A 48 -12.91 -8.86 -4.13
N ILE A 49 -13.29 -8.58 -2.88
CA ILE A 49 -12.35 -8.53 -1.74
C ILE A 49 -11.69 -9.89 -1.54
N LEU A 50 -12.50 -10.96 -1.46
CA LEU A 50 -12.01 -12.32 -1.29
C LEU A 50 -11.14 -12.79 -2.47
N LEU A 51 -11.55 -12.45 -3.69
CA LEU A 51 -10.75 -12.73 -4.89
C LEU A 51 -9.42 -11.98 -4.86
N GLY A 52 -9.43 -10.70 -4.46
CA GLY A 52 -8.21 -9.90 -4.31
C GLY A 52 -7.25 -10.52 -3.30
N LEU A 53 -7.75 -10.90 -2.12
CA LEU A 53 -6.95 -11.59 -1.10
C LEU A 53 -6.38 -12.91 -1.62
N PHE A 54 -7.21 -13.74 -2.27
CA PHE A 54 -6.79 -15.02 -2.83
C PHE A 54 -5.70 -14.85 -3.89
N VAL A 55 -5.88 -13.94 -4.85
CA VAL A 55 -4.91 -13.71 -5.93
C VAL A 55 -3.59 -13.18 -5.36
N SER A 56 -3.64 -12.23 -4.44
CA SER A 56 -2.44 -11.70 -3.77
C SER A 56 -1.65 -12.81 -3.08
N PHE A 57 -2.34 -13.65 -2.30
CA PHE A 57 -1.69 -14.74 -1.56
C PHE A 57 -1.17 -15.85 -2.50
N ALA A 58 -1.97 -16.27 -3.47
CA ALA A 58 -1.58 -17.29 -4.43
C ALA A 58 -0.35 -16.87 -5.24
N PHE A 59 -0.31 -15.61 -5.69
CA PHE A 59 0.86 -15.10 -6.38
C PHE A 59 2.09 -15.06 -5.47
N GLU A 60 1.96 -14.58 -4.23
CA GLU A 60 3.09 -14.50 -3.30
C GLU A 60 3.68 -15.88 -3.01
N VAL A 61 2.84 -16.89 -2.79
CA VAL A 61 3.30 -18.28 -2.58
C VAL A 61 4.05 -18.81 -3.80
N LEU A 62 3.55 -18.56 -5.02
CA LEU A 62 4.22 -18.98 -6.25
C LEU A 62 5.55 -18.23 -6.45
N TRP A 63 5.55 -16.93 -6.21
CA TRP A 63 6.72 -16.08 -6.39
C TRP A 63 7.81 -16.37 -5.36
N PHE A 64 7.43 -16.74 -4.14
CA PHE A 64 8.37 -17.23 -3.13
C PHE A 64 9.16 -18.45 -3.63
N GLN A 65 8.53 -19.37 -4.37
CA GLN A 65 9.26 -20.51 -4.95
C GLN A 65 10.27 -20.06 -6.00
N VAL A 66 9.91 -19.07 -6.82
CA VAL A 66 10.81 -18.49 -7.84
C VAL A 66 12.02 -17.86 -7.17
N THR A 67 11.81 -16.97 -6.19
CA THR A 67 12.90 -16.28 -5.48
C THR A 67 13.84 -17.27 -4.77
N ASN A 68 13.31 -18.34 -4.17
CA ASN A 68 14.13 -19.41 -3.58
C ASN A 68 14.95 -20.18 -4.64
N SER A 69 14.34 -20.53 -5.78
CA SER A 69 15.02 -21.29 -6.84
C SER A 69 16.19 -20.55 -7.48
N VAL A 70 16.15 -19.22 -7.48
CA VAL A 70 17.25 -18.38 -7.98
C VAL A 70 18.23 -17.96 -6.88
N GLY A 71 18.02 -18.43 -5.65
CA GLY A 71 18.86 -18.10 -4.49
C GLY A 71 18.86 -16.61 -4.15
N ALA A 72 17.73 -15.91 -4.37
CA ALA A 72 17.62 -14.50 -3.99
C ALA A 72 17.79 -14.36 -2.47
N ALA A 73 18.42 -13.26 -2.03
CA ALA A 73 18.50 -12.97 -0.60
C ALA A 73 17.11 -12.81 -0.01
N THR A 74 16.98 -13.04 1.30
CA THR A 74 15.75 -12.77 2.02
C THR A 74 15.36 -11.30 1.84
N ASN A 75 14.05 -11.06 1.80
CA ASN A 75 13.54 -9.71 1.63
C ASN A 75 13.89 -8.86 2.85
N SER A 76 14.73 -7.84 2.64
CA SER A 76 15.23 -6.95 3.70
C SER A 76 14.13 -6.15 4.40
N ASN A 77 13.04 -5.79 3.69
CA ASN A 77 11.88 -5.16 4.30
C ASN A 77 11.18 -6.12 5.27
N THR A 78 10.97 -7.36 4.86
CA THR A 78 10.38 -8.41 5.68
C THR A 78 11.24 -8.70 6.91
N GLU A 79 12.56 -8.78 6.75
CA GLU A 79 13.48 -9.04 7.86
C GLU A 79 13.51 -7.88 8.87
N SER A 80 13.50 -6.63 8.38
CA SER A 80 13.42 -5.44 9.24
C SER A 80 12.11 -5.40 10.04
N ILE A 81 10.99 -5.68 9.39
CA ILE A 81 9.69 -5.80 10.07
C ILE A 81 9.73 -6.91 11.11
N ARG A 82 10.29 -8.08 10.77
CA ARG A 82 10.39 -9.22 11.67
C ARG A 82 11.21 -8.88 12.93
N GLY A 83 12.37 -8.25 12.77
CA GLY A 83 13.19 -7.81 13.91
C GLY A 83 12.43 -6.87 14.85
N GLN A 84 11.83 -5.82 14.30
CA GLN A 84 11.04 -4.85 15.09
C GLN A 84 9.80 -5.48 15.75
N LEU A 85 9.19 -6.46 15.08
CA LEU A 85 8.03 -7.18 15.59
C LEU A 85 8.40 -8.08 16.77
N LEU A 86 9.57 -8.72 16.74
CA LEU A 86 10.05 -9.53 17.88
C LEU A 86 10.37 -8.65 19.09
N ASP A 87 10.89 -7.44 18.87
CA ASP A 87 11.19 -6.49 19.95
C ASP A 87 9.93 -5.83 20.53
N HIS A 88 8.96 -5.49 19.68
CA HIS A 88 7.78 -4.71 20.04
C HIS A 88 6.48 -5.27 19.41
N PRO A 89 6.04 -6.49 19.77
CA PRO A 89 5.02 -7.24 19.02
C PRO A 89 3.67 -6.52 18.92
N PHE A 90 3.21 -5.89 19.99
CA PHE A 90 1.92 -5.19 19.97
C PHE A 90 1.98 -3.88 19.17
N ALA A 91 2.99 -3.05 19.42
CA ALA A 91 3.13 -1.75 18.76
C ALA A 91 3.43 -1.93 17.27
N MET A 92 4.39 -2.80 16.94
CA MET A 92 4.77 -3.06 15.55
C MET A 92 3.69 -3.87 14.82
N GLY A 93 3.05 -4.84 15.48
CA GLY A 93 1.92 -5.56 14.92
C GLY A 93 0.76 -4.62 14.55
N PHE A 94 0.37 -3.71 15.45
CA PHE A 94 -0.65 -2.71 15.15
C PHE A 94 -0.22 -1.75 14.04
N ALA A 95 1.04 -1.31 14.05
CA ALA A 95 1.57 -0.44 13.01
C ALA A 95 1.53 -1.10 11.63
N VAL A 96 2.01 -2.34 11.50
CA VAL A 96 2.08 -3.07 10.21
C VAL A 96 0.71 -3.56 9.74
N VAL A 97 -0.17 -3.98 10.64
CA VAL A 97 -1.47 -4.55 10.27
C VAL A 97 -2.53 -3.49 10.06
N VAL A 98 -2.45 -2.34 10.72
CA VAL A 98 -3.51 -1.32 10.70
C VAL A 98 -3.02 -0.01 10.12
N ILE A 99 -2.01 0.61 10.74
CA ILE A 99 -1.59 1.97 10.39
C ILE A 99 -0.96 2.02 8.99
N GLY A 100 0.00 1.14 8.71
CA GLY A 100 0.68 1.01 7.44
C GLY A 100 -0.30 0.86 6.28
N PRO A 101 -1.17 -0.16 6.27
CA PRO A 101 -2.17 -0.36 5.23
C PRO A 101 -3.07 0.87 5.01
N VAL A 102 -3.54 1.53 6.07
CA VAL A 102 -4.35 2.75 5.92
C VAL A 102 -3.55 3.86 5.23
N VAL A 103 -2.33 4.13 5.70
CA VAL A 103 -1.47 5.20 5.16
C VAL A 103 -1.07 4.89 3.71
N GLU A 104 -0.63 3.68 3.43
CA GLU A 104 -0.20 3.26 2.11
C GLU A 104 -1.35 3.27 1.12
N GLU A 105 -2.53 2.75 1.46
CA GLU A 105 -3.67 2.81 0.54
C GLU A 105 -4.15 4.24 0.30
N MET A 106 -4.10 5.14 1.30
CA MET A 106 -4.34 6.58 1.06
C MET A 106 -3.34 7.16 0.06
N LEU A 107 -2.04 6.93 0.28
CA LEU A 107 -0.98 7.46 -0.57
C LEU A 107 -1.07 6.92 -2.00
N TYR A 108 -1.12 5.61 -2.14
CA TYR A 108 -1.03 4.95 -3.44
C TYR A 108 -2.34 4.95 -4.19
N ARG A 109 -3.50 4.71 -3.54
CA ARG A 109 -4.77 4.51 -4.26
C ARG A 109 -5.56 5.81 -4.35
N PHE A 110 -5.62 6.59 -3.27
CA PHE A 110 -6.24 7.90 -3.33
C PHE A 110 -5.32 8.97 -3.94
N GLY A 111 -4.02 8.98 -3.59
CA GLY A 111 -3.06 9.94 -4.14
C GLY A 111 -2.60 9.59 -5.56
N ILE A 112 -1.59 8.71 -5.64
CA ILE A 112 -0.83 8.44 -6.87
C ILE A 112 -1.72 7.87 -7.98
N PHE A 113 -2.52 6.83 -7.68
CA PHE A 113 -3.36 6.19 -8.69
C PHE A 113 -4.38 7.14 -9.29
N ARG A 114 -5.05 7.98 -8.49
CA ARG A 114 -6.03 8.95 -9.02
C ARG A 114 -5.37 10.00 -9.89
N LEU A 115 -4.20 10.49 -9.48
CA LEU A 115 -3.43 11.47 -10.25
C LEU A 115 -3.03 10.88 -11.62
N LEU A 116 -2.40 9.71 -11.63
CA LEU A 116 -1.90 9.07 -12.85
C LEU A 116 -3.02 8.53 -13.75
N SER A 117 -4.10 8.02 -13.17
CA SER A 117 -5.27 7.55 -13.94
C SER A 117 -6.05 8.70 -14.59
N GLY A 118 -5.90 9.94 -14.11
CA GLY A 118 -6.39 11.13 -14.78
C GLY A 118 -5.71 11.41 -16.13
N ILE A 119 -4.49 10.91 -16.32
CA ILE A 119 -3.78 10.95 -17.61
C ILE A 119 -4.21 9.77 -18.47
N HIS A 120 -4.01 8.55 -17.96
CA HIS A 120 -4.45 7.32 -18.61
C HIS A 120 -4.58 6.20 -17.58
N VAL A 121 -5.66 5.42 -17.65
CA VAL A 121 -5.96 4.41 -16.62
C VAL A 121 -4.87 3.35 -16.47
N ALA A 122 -4.25 2.92 -17.58
CA ALA A 122 -3.16 1.95 -17.53
C ALA A 122 -1.90 2.55 -16.87
N VAL A 123 -1.61 3.84 -17.11
CA VAL A 123 -0.51 4.56 -16.45
C VAL A 123 -0.79 4.65 -14.94
N GLY A 124 -2.05 4.86 -14.55
CA GLY A 124 -2.50 4.76 -13.18
C GLY A 124 -2.12 3.43 -12.53
N HIS A 125 -2.52 2.31 -13.14
CA HIS A 125 -2.23 0.98 -12.60
C HIS A 125 -0.73 0.69 -12.54
N VAL A 126 -0.02 0.83 -13.66
CA VAL A 126 1.40 0.47 -13.77
C VAL A 126 2.28 1.41 -12.94
N GLY A 127 2.08 2.72 -13.05
CA GLY A 127 2.89 3.70 -12.31
C GLY A 127 2.75 3.54 -10.79
N THR A 128 1.51 3.34 -10.30
CA THR A 128 1.28 3.09 -8.87
C THR A 128 1.92 1.77 -8.41
N ALA A 129 1.88 0.72 -9.25
CA ALA A 129 2.48 -0.55 -8.92
C ALA A 129 4.01 -0.49 -8.83
N LEU A 130 4.65 0.23 -9.75
CA LEU A 130 6.10 0.44 -9.73
C LEU A 130 6.54 1.27 -8.52
N CYS A 131 5.83 2.36 -8.20
CA CYS A 131 6.14 3.17 -7.01
C CYS A 131 6.00 2.35 -5.72
N PHE A 132 4.92 1.57 -5.59
CA PHE A 132 4.69 0.71 -4.42
C PHE A 132 5.80 -0.34 -4.28
N ALA A 133 6.14 -1.04 -5.36
CA ALA A 133 7.22 -2.01 -5.35
C ALA A 133 8.57 -1.39 -4.98
N PHE A 134 8.87 -0.23 -5.54
CA PHE A 134 10.11 0.49 -5.26
C PHE A 134 10.23 0.89 -3.78
N GLN A 135 9.14 1.28 -3.10
CA GLN A 135 9.18 1.57 -1.66
C GLN A 135 9.70 0.37 -0.86
N HIS A 136 9.29 -0.85 -1.20
CA HIS A 136 9.64 -2.04 -0.42
C HIS A 136 11.03 -2.60 -0.72
N VAL A 137 11.54 -2.44 -1.94
CA VAL A 137 12.86 -2.98 -2.33
C VAL A 137 13.95 -1.92 -2.37
N GLY A 138 13.59 -0.64 -2.39
CA GLY A 138 14.51 0.47 -2.63
C GLY A 138 15.57 0.63 -1.54
N VAL A 139 15.23 0.40 -0.27
CA VAL A 139 16.22 0.43 0.83
C VAL A 139 17.24 -0.69 0.65
N GLY A 140 16.78 -1.93 0.45
CA GLY A 140 17.68 -3.06 0.24
C GLY A 140 18.57 -2.91 -0.99
N TRP A 141 18.01 -2.40 -2.09
CA TRP A 141 18.78 -2.19 -3.31
C TRP A 141 19.73 -1.00 -3.24
N LEU A 142 19.23 0.20 -2.94
CA LEU A 142 20.00 1.44 -3.07
C LEU A 142 20.79 1.81 -1.82
N VAL A 143 20.29 1.47 -0.63
CA VAL A 143 20.94 1.83 0.64
C VAL A 143 21.87 0.72 1.11
N HIS A 144 21.42 -0.54 1.04
CA HIS A 144 22.24 -1.68 1.44
C HIS A 144 23.10 -2.25 0.29
N GLY A 145 22.90 -1.77 -0.95
CA GLY A 145 23.69 -2.18 -2.11
C GLY A 145 23.43 -3.61 -2.58
N ASP A 146 22.27 -4.19 -2.24
CA ASP A 146 21.91 -5.56 -2.59
C ASP A 146 20.91 -5.59 -3.77
N PRO A 147 21.38 -5.74 -5.03
CA PRO A 147 20.50 -5.82 -6.19
C PRO A 147 19.65 -7.08 -6.22
N SER A 148 19.96 -8.12 -5.43
CA SER A 148 19.12 -9.32 -5.37
C SER A 148 17.73 -9.02 -4.78
N GLN A 149 17.59 -7.91 -4.05
CA GLN A 149 16.31 -7.42 -3.53
C GLN A 149 15.28 -7.11 -4.63
N LEU A 150 15.75 -6.81 -5.86
CA LEU A 150 14.87 -6.59 -7.01
C LEU A 150 14.07 -7.85 -7.41
N TRP A 151 14.52 -9.05 -7.02
CA TRP A 151 13.75 -10.28 -7.23
C TRP A 151 12.43 -10.28 -6.45
N HIS A 152 12.29 -9.48 -5.39
CA HIS A 152 11.04 -9.34 -4.64
C HIS A 152 10.07 -8.32 -5.25
N ALA A 153 10.54 -7.47 -6.18
CA ALA A 153 9.72 -6.43 -6.77
C ALA A 153 8.46 -6.95 -7.49
N PRO A 154 8.49 -8.09 -8.24
CA PRO A 154 7.30 -8.59 -8.92
C PRO A 154 6.15 -8.97 -7.98
N GLY A 155 6.45 -9.50 -6.77
CA GLY A 155 5.47 -9.72 -5.71
C GLY A 155 4.70 -8.44 -5.38
N PHE A 156 5.44 -7.37 -5.06
CA PHE A 156 4.86 -6.07 -4.75
C PHE A 156 4.15 -5.41 -5.94
N VAL A 157 4.66 -5.58 -7.16
CA VAL A 157 4.00 -5.06 -8.38
C VAL A 157 2.64 -5.73 -8.56
N VAL A 158 2.58 -7.06 -8.54
CA VAL A 158 1.31 -7.79 -8.72
C VAL A 158 0.34 -7.47 -7.60
N TYR A 159 0.82 -7.46 -6.35
CA TYR A 159 0.01 -7.06 -5.20
C TYR A 159 -0.61 -5.67 -5.39
N SER A 160 0.19 -4.69 -5.84
CA SER A 160 -0.30 -3.34 -6.06
C SER A 160 -1.26 -3.22 -7.25
N LEU A 161 -1.06 -4.00 -8.31
CA LEU A 161 -2.00 -4.11 -9.43
C LEU A 161 -3.36 -4.65 -8.96
N VAL A 162 -3.36 -5.68 -8.09
CA VAL A 162 -4.59 -6.20 -7.47
C VAL A 162 -5.29 -5.10 -6.67
N MET A 163 -4.57 -4.36 -5.81
CA MET A 163 -5.18 -3.30 -5.00
C MET A 163 -5.72 -2.14 -5.82
N THR A 164 -5.00 -1.68 -6.86
CA THR A 164 -5.50 -0.61 -7.75
C THR A 164 -6.73 -1.07 -8.55
N MET A 165 -6.74 -2.33 -8.99
CA MET A 165 -7.91 -2.92 -9.65
C MET A 165 -9.10 -3.04 -8.69
N LEU A 166 -8.86 -3.51 -7.47
CA LEU A 166 -9.89 -3.64 -6.44
C LEU A 166 -10.49 -2.26 -6.08
N TYR A 167 -9.64 -1.25 -5.89
CA TYR A 167 -10.07 0.13 -5.66
C TYR A 167 -10.95 0.65 -6.79
N ARG A 168 -10.51 0.46 -8.05
CA ARG A 168 -11.26 0.91 -9.22
C ARG A 168 -12.58 0.18 -9.41
N ARG A 169 -12.61 -1.15 -9.18
CA ARG A 169 -13.80 -1.99 -9.38
C ARG A 169 -14.86 -1.78 -8.31
N THR A 170 -14.43 -1.58 -7.06
CA THR A 170 -15.35 -1.44 -5.92
C THR A 170 -15.74 0.01 -5.65
N GLY A 171 -14.93 0.97 -6.11
CA GLY A 171 -15.14 2.40 -5.86
C GLY A 171 -15.00 2.81 -4.40
N THR A 172 -14.34 1.97 -3.59
CA THR A 172 -14.10 2.23 -2.16
C THR A 172 -12.67 1.91 -1.80
N ILE A 173 -12.06 2.78 -1.00
CA ILE A 173 -10.70 2.56 -0.50
C ILE A 173 -10.66 1.54 0.63
N LEU A 174 -11.81 1.23 1.26
CA LEU A 174 -11.88 0.21 2.30
C LEU A 174 -11.64 -1.19 1.74
N ALA A 175 -11.99 -1.46 0.48
CA ALA A 175 -11.76 -2.77 -0.12
C ALA A 175 -10.26 -3.13 -0.17
N PRO A 176 -9.36 -2.32 -0.77
CA PRO A 176 -7.93 -2.60 -0.72
C PRO A 176 -7.35 -2.52 0.69
N ILE A 177 -7.81 -1.60 1.56
CA ILE A 177 -7.37 -1.56 2.97
C ILE A 177 -7.65 -2.89 3.66
N LEU A 178 -8.86 -3.44 3.55
CA LEU A 178 -9.22 -4.69 4.20
C LEU A 178 -8.39 -5.87 3.69
N VAL A 179 -8.15 -5.97 2.38
CA VAL A 179 -7.28 -7.00 1.81
C VAL A 179 -5.84 -6.83 2.33
N HIS A 180 -5.37 -5.60 2.45
CA HIS A 180 -4.03 -5.31 2.91
C HIS A 180 -3.84 -5.60 4.40
N MET A 181 -4.76 -5.16 5.25
CA MET A 181 -4.77 -5.52 6.67
C MET A 181 -4.80 -7.03 6.85
N ALA A 182 -5.64 -7.75 6.10
CA ALA A 182 -5.71 -9.21 6.18
C ALA A 182 -4.41 -9.89 5.72
N SER A 183 -3.81 -9.43 4.62
CA SER A 183 -2.54 -9.97 4.10
C SER A 183 -1.40 -9.76 5.12
N ASN A 184 -1.31 -8.57 5.70
CA ASN A 184 -0.30 -8.26 6.72
C ASN A 184 -0.55 -9.03 8.02
N ALA A 185 -1.81 -9.21 8.45
CA ALA A 185 -2.13 -10.00 9.63
C ALA A 185 -1.71 -11.47 9.46
N ILE A 186 -1.95 -12.05 8.29
CA ILE A 186 -1.50 -13.40 7.95
C ILE A 186 0.03 -13.48 7.96
N GLY A 187 0.71 -12.53 7.32
CA GLY A 187 2.18 -12.46 7.29
C GLY A 187 2.80 -12.34 8.67
N VAL A 188 2.28 -11.45 9.52
CA VAL A 188 2.68 -11.31 10.94
C VAL A 188 2.46 -12.61 11.70
N GLY A 189 1.32 -13.29 11.46
CA GLY A 189 1.05 -14.60 12.06
C GLY A 189 2.13 -15.63 11.73
N PHE A 190 2.58 -15.70 10.47
CA PHE A 190 3.69 -16.58 10.07
C PHE A 190 5.05 -16.17 10.64
N MET A 191 5.29 -14.87 10.88
CA MET A 191 6.55 -14.40 11.47
C MET A 191 6.69 -14.77 12.96
N LEU A 192 5.57 -14.89 13.66
CA LEU A 192 5.48 -15.16 15.10
C LEU A 192 5.28 -16.65 15.44
N ALA A 193 4.94 -17.48 14.46
CA ALA A 193 4.80 -18.93 14.61
C ALA A 193 6.16 -19.63 14.57
#